data_AF-A0A7J7RLR9-F1
#
_entry.id   AF-A0A7J7RLR9-F1
#
_cell.length_a   1.000
_cell.length_b   1.000
_cell.length_c   1.000
_cell.angle_alpha   90.00
_cell.angle_beta   90.00
_cell.angle_gamma   90.00
#
_symmetry.space_group_name_H-M   'P 1'
#
loop_
_entity.id
_entity.type
_entity.pdbx_description
1 polymer ?
#
loop_
_entity_poly.entity_id
_entity_poly.type
_entity_poly.pdbx_seq_one_letter_code
_entity_poly.pdbx_strand_id
1 'polypeptide(L)'
;MQLHEAGVGPKEAGAASGPSPPLPPAQGVGLASLVAPLLISQATGLALYVLPVLGQNVAAQHFPVAEAEAVVLTLLAIYAAGLALPHNARRVVSSQAPDRGWMALKLVALIYLALQLACIALTNFSLGFLLAATMVPAAALTEPTGPRPLYAALLVLTSPAATLLGSLFLWRELQEAPLSLAEGWQLFLAALAQGVLEHHIYGALLFPLLALGLYPCWLLFWNVLFWK
;
A
#
# COMPACT_ATOMS: atom_id res chain seq x y z
N MET A 1 -80.73 7.63 -3.05
CA MET A 1 -81.18 9.04 -2.99
C MET A 1 -80.37 9.81 -4.01
N GLN A 2 -81.04 10.49 -4.94
CA GLN A 2 -80.51 11.12 -6.15
C GLN A 2 -79.75 12.45 -5.90
N LEU A 3 -79.11 12.91 -7.00
CA LEU A 3 -78.74 14.29 -7.41
C LEU A 3 -77.24 14.62 -7.30
N HIS A 4 -76.52 14.74 -8.44
CA HIS A 4 -76.25 15.96 -9.26
C HIS A 4 -75.22 16.88 -8.57
N GLU A 5 -74.26 17.55 -9.21
CA GLU A 5 -74.00 17.88 -10.61
C GLU A 5 -72.53 18.34 -10.74
N ALA A 6 -72.06 18.45 -11.99
CA ALA A 6 -70.75 18.97 -12.38
C ALA A 6 -70.60 20.49 -12.12
N GLY A 7 -69.37 20.94 -11.88
CA GLY A 7 -69.04 22.36 -11.69
C GLY A 7 -67.57 22.69 -11.99
N VAL A 8 -67.28 22.89 -13.27
CA VAL A 8 -66.26 23.75 -13.93
C VAL A 8 -65.27 24.55 -13.07
N GLY A 9 -63.97 24.46 -13.43
CA GLY A 9 -63.00 25.55 -13.26
C GLY A 9 -61.52 25.13 -13.28
N PRO A 10 -60.75 25.42 -14.36
CA PRO A 10 -59.30 25.26 -14.38
C PRO A 10 -58.63 26.45 -13.68
N LYS A 11 -57.66 26.18 -12.80
CA LYS A 11 -56.76 27.21 -12.28
C LYS A 11 -55.32 26.82 -12.62
N GLU A 12 -54.90 27.18 -13.83
CA GLU A 12 -53.52 27.55 -14.06
C GLU A 12 -53.21 28.79 -13.21
N ALA A 13 -52.11 28.72 -12.45
CA ALA A 13 -51.17 29.81 -12.17
C ALA A 13 -50.46 29.53 -10.85
N GLY A 14 -49.18 29.18 -10.93
CA GLY A 14 -48.34 29.02 -9.74
C GLY A 14 -46.99 28.38 -10.02
N ALA A 15 -46.33 28.79 -11.10
CA ALA A 15 -44.90 28.59 -11.25
C ALA A 15 -44.18 29.37 -10.12
N ALA A 16 -43.99 28.71 -8.98
CA ALA A 16 -43.06 29.14 -7.94
C ALA A 16 -41.79 28.32 -8.11
N SER A 17 -40.92 28.79 -9.02
CA SER A 17 -39.52 28.40 -9.08
C SER A 17 -38.85 28.82 -7.78
N GLY A 18 -38.90 27.95 -6.78
CA GLY A 18 -38.08 28.08 -5.57
C GLY A 18 -36.60 27.97 -5.95
N PRO A 19 -35.70 28.75 -5.33
CA PRO A 19 -34.29 28.64 -5.59
C PRO A 19 -33.84 27.22 -5.24
N SER A 20 -33.29 26.51 -6.23
CA SER A 20 -32.60 25.24 -6.00
C SER A 20 -31.56 25.44 -4.88
N PRO A 21 -31.42 24.50 -3.93
CA PRO A 21 -30.38 24.62 -2.92
C PRO A 21 -29.03 24.78 -3.64
N PRO A 22 -28.14 25.66 -3.14
CA PRO A 22 -26.83 25.84 -3.75
C PRO A 22 -26.15 24.47 -3.80
N LEU A 23 -25.78 24.04 -5.01
CA LEU A 23 -24.90 22.89 -5.18
C LEU A 23 -23.72 23.11 -4.23
N PRO A 24 -23.37 22.13 -3.37
CA PRO A 24 -22.15 22.25 -2.60
C PRO A 24 -21.01 22.52 -3.58
N PRO A 25 -20.10 23.47 -3.29
CA PRO A 25 -18.97 23.72 -4.17
C PRO A 25 -18.32 22.37 -4.42
N ALA A 26 -18.07 22.05 -5.70
CA ALA A 26 -17.31 20.86 -6.05
C ALA A 26 -15.97 20.97 -5.32
N GLN A 27 -15.88 20.34 -4.15
CA GLN A 27 -14.69 20.33 -3.33
C GLN A 27 -13.66 19.60 -4.19
N GLY A 28 -12.82 20.38 -4.86
CA GLY A 28 -11.78 19.86 -5.70
C GLY A 28 -10.98 18.87 -4.87
N VAL A 29 -10.67 17.72 -5.49
CA VAL A 29 -9.69 16.81 -4.92
C VAL A 29 -8.40 17.60 -4.77
N GLY A 30 -8.08 17.99 -3.53
CA GLY A 30 -6.87 18.73 -3.23
C GLY A 30 -5.67 17.80 -3.44
N LEU A 31 -5.06 17.83 -4.64
CA LEU A 31 -3.87 17.04 -4.97
C LEU A 31 -2.71 17.28 -3.99
N ALA A 32 -2.68 18.45 -3.34
CA ALA A 32 -1.74 18.76 -2.27
C ALA A 32 -1.79 17.74 -1.11
N SER A 33 -2.97 17.20 -0.78
CA SER A 33 -3.13 16.16 0.25
C SER A 33 -2.44 14.84 -0.09
N LEU A 34 -2.08 14.62 -1.35
CA LEU A 34 -1.38 13.41 -1.81
C LEU A 34 0.14 13.53 -1.66
N VAL A 35 0.67 14.75 -1.54
CA VAL A 35 2.12 14.99 -1.53
C VAL A 35 2.78 14.31 -0.35
N ALA A 36 2.23 14.50 0.86
CA ALA A 36 2.78 13.88 2.07
C ALA A 36 2.81 12.34 2.01
N PRO A 37 1.69 11.62 1.75
CA PRO A 37 1.74 10.16 1.68
C PRO A 37 2.65 9.65 0.55
N LEU A 38 2.69 10.31 -0.60
CA LEU A 38 3.60 9.93 -1.69
C LEU A 38 5.07 10.09 -1.29
N LEU A 39 5.45 11.28 -0.81
CA LEU A 39 6.83 11.56 -0.43
C LEU A 39 7.30 10.67 0.73
N ILE A 40 6.46 10.46 1.74
CA ILE A 40 6.82 9.63 2.89
C ILE A 40 6.96 8.17 2.48
N SER A 41 6.04 7.62 1.67
CA SER A 41 6.15 6.25 1.16
C SER A 41 7.41 6.05 0.33
N GLN A 42 7.73 6.99 -0.57
CA GLN A 42 8.96 6.93 -1.38
C GLN A 42 10.22 7.10 -0.53
N ALA A 43 10.22 8.04 0.42
CA ALA A 43 11.34 8.26 1.33
C ALA A 43 11.59 7.02 2.21
N THR A 44 10.54 6.30 2.62
CA THR A 44 10.67 5.07 3.39
C THR A 44 11.25 3.94 2.54
N GLY A 45 10.83 3.82 1.27
CA GLY A 45 11.46 2.90 0.33
C GLY A 45 12.93 3.22 0.07
N LEU A 46 13.26 4.50 -0.10
CA LEU A 46 14.64 4.95 -0.26
C LEU A 46 15.48 4.66 0.99
N ALA A 47 14.92 4.89 2.17
CA ALA A 47 15.55 4.54 3.44
C ALA A 47 15.81 3.04 3.53
N LEU A 48 14.82 2.21 3.15
CA LEU A 48 14.94 0.76 3.11
C LEU A 48 16.02 0.29 2.12
N TYR A 49 16.23 1.01 1.03
CA TYR A 49 17.25 0.72 0.03
C TYR A 49 18.66 1.13 0.47
N VAL A 50 18.83 2.31 1.09
CA VAL A 50 20.14 2.93 1.34
C VAL A 50 20.67 2.68 2.75
N LEU A 51 19.83 2.86 3.78
CA LEU A 51 20.29 2.89 5.17
C LEU A 51 20.87 1.56 5.68
N PRO A 52 20.35 0.38 5.33
CA PRO A 52 20.90 -0.88 5.83
C PRO A 52 22.39 -1.03 5.53
N VAL A 53 22.82 -0.56 4.36
CA VAL A 53 24.18 -0.73 3.86
C VAL A 53 25.08 0.38 4.41
N LEU A 54 24.63 1.64 4.36
CA LEU A 54 25.40 2.76 4.91
C LEU A 54 25.56 2.66 6.44
N GLY A 55 24.56 2.11 7.12
CA GLY A 55 24.51 1.99 8.58
C GLY A 55 25.16 0.73 9.13
N GLN A 56 25.55 -0.24 8.31
CA GLN A 56 25.98 -1.56 8.78
C GLN A 56 27.18 -1.49 9.75
N ASN A 57 28.18 -0.66 9.44
CA ASN A 57 29.38 -0.51 10.28
C ASN A 57 29.03 0.15 11.63
N VAL A 58 28.16 1.17 11.59
CA VAL A 58 27.74 1.87 12.81
C VAL A 58 26.92 0.94 13.69
N ALA A 59 26.02 0.16 13.10
CA ALA A 59 25.20 -0.81 13.83
C ALA A 59 26.04 -1.94 14.43
N ALA A 60 27.00 -2.51 13.68
CA ALA A 60 27.91 -3.56 14.17
C ALA A 60 28.88 -3.06 15.27
N GLN A 61 29.17 -1.75 15.32
CA GLN A 61 29.95 -1.15 16.40
C GLN A 61 29.13 -0.97 17.69
N HIS A 62 27.83 -0.70 17.58
CA HIS A 62 26.97 -0.45 18.73
C HIS A 62 26.31 -1.72 19.28
N PHE A 63 26.14 -2.74 18.44
CA PHE A 63 25.51 -4.00 18.82
C PHE A 63 26.44 -5.19 18.51
N PRO A 64 26.46 -6.25 19.34
CA PRO A 64 27.30 -7.43 19.14
C PRO A 64 26.71 -8.36 18.07
N VAL A 65 26.57 -7.86 16.84
CA VAL A 65 26.01 -8.57 15.68
C VAL A 65 26.94 -8.41 14.49
N ALA A 66 26.95 -9.40 13.60
CA ALA A 66 27.72 -9.32 12.37
C ALA A 66 27.15 -8.24 11.44
N GLU A 67 27.98 -7.67 10.55
CA GLU A 67 27.53 -6.63 9.60
C GLU A 67 26.34 -7.10 8.74
N ALA A 68 26.36 -8.36 8.27
CA ALA A 68 25.27 -8.94 7.50
C ALA A 68 23.96 -9.03 8.31
N GLU A 69 24.04 -9.35 9.60
CA GLU A 69 22.89 -9.38 10.49
C GLU A 69 22.36 -7.96 10.75
N ALA A 70 23.27 -7.00 10.92
CA ALA A 70 22.92 -5.60 11.11
C ALA A 70 22.15 -5.03 9.90
N VAL A 71 22.53 -5.39 8.68
CA VAL A 71 21.79 -5.05 7.44
C VAL A 71 20.36 -5.59 7.50
N VAL A 72 20.19 -6.88 7.80
CA VAL A 72 18.85 -7.51 7.85
C VAL A 72 17.99 -6.93 8.97
N LEU A 73 18.56 -6.72 10.15
CA LEU A 73 17.85 -6.11 11.28
C LEU A 73 17.43 -4.66 10.97
N THR A 74 18.28 -3.90 10.29
CA THR A 74 17.95 -2.54 9.85
C THR A 74 16.84 -2.54 8.80
N LEU A 75 16.88 -3.48 7.84
CA LEU A 75 15.79 -3.68 6.88
C LEU A 75 14.46 -3.95 7.59
N LEU A 76 14.44 -4.89 8.54
CA LEU A 76 13.25 -5.23 9.30
C LEU A 76 12.75 -4.04 10.13
N ALA A 77 13.65 -3.29 10.75
CA ALA A 77 13.31 -2.12 11.55
C ALA A 77 12.64 -1.03 10.68
N ILE A 78 13.20 -0.72 9.52
CA ILE A 78 12.60 0.25 8.58
C ILE A 78 11.27 -0.27 8.04
N TYR A 79 11.21 -1.55 7.67
CA TYR A 79 9.98 -2.18 7.18
C TYR A 79 8.84 -2.09 8.21
N ALA A 80 9.14 -2.41 9.47
CA ALA A 80 8.21 -2.33 10.59
C ALA A 80 7.84 -0.87 10.92
N ALA A 81 8.79 0.06 10.87
CA ALA A 81 8.53 1.48 11.06
C ALA A 81 7.56 2.03 10.01
N GLY A 82 7.65 1.54 8.77
CA GLY A 82 6.69 1.88 7.72
C GLY A 82 5.25 1.47 8.01
N LEU A 83 5.03 0.37 8.75
CA LEU A 83 3.69 -0.04 9.20
C LEU A 83 3.07 0.98 10.17
N ALA A 84 3.90 1.69 10.93
CA ALA A 84 3.46 2.74 11.84
C ALA A 84 3.17 4.08 11.14
N LEU A 85 3.50 4.23 9.85
CA LEU A 85 3.37 5.49 9.10
C LEU A 85 2.01 6.17 9.16
N PRO A 86 0.86 5.47 9.08
CA PRO A 86 -0.42 6.17 9.11
C PRO A 86 -0.65 6.94 10.41
N HIS A 87 -0.08 6.49 11.53
CA HIS A 87 -0.17 7.19 12.81
C HIS A 87 0.64 8.49 12.80
N ASN A 88 1.76 8.53 12.08
CA ASN A 88 2.67 9.68 12.00
C ASN A 88 2.22 10.67 10.92
N ALA A 89 1.75 10.18 9.77
CA ALA A 89 1.24 11.01 8.68
C ALA A 89 -0.06 11.74 9.04
N ARG A 90 -0.90 11.14 9.90
CA ARG A 90 -2.11 11.79 10.47
C ARG A 90 -1.79 13.14 11.12
N ARG A 91 -0.68 13.25 11.85
CA ARG A 91 -0.30 14.51 12.53
C ARG A 91 0.01 15.63 11.53
N VAL A 92 0.49 15.29 10.34
CA VAL A 92 0.87 16.26 9.30
C VAL A 92 -0.32 16.61 8.40
N VAL A 93 -1.26 15.68 8.20
CA VAL A 93 -2.39 15.81 7.24
C VAL A 93 -3.69 16.32 7.91
N SER A 94 -3.76 16.34 9.24
CA SER A 94 -4.99 16.49 10.05
C SER A 94 -5.77 17.81 9.95
N SER A 95 -5.33 18.85 9.24
CA SER A 95 -6.09 20.12 9.22
C SER A 95 -6.83 20.44 7.91
N GLN A 96 -6.51 19.81 6.78
CA GLN A 96 -7.02 20.29 5.46
C GLN A 96 -7.34 19.21 4.41
N ALA A 97 -7.21 17.91 4.71
CA ALA A 97 -7.43 16.89 3.69
C ALA A 97 -8.93 16.73 3.36
N PRO A 98 -9.34 16.89 2.09
CA PRO A 98 -10.74 16.70 1.70
C PRO A 98 -11.16 15.24 1.88
N ASP A 99 -12.44 15.01 2.21
CA ASP A 99 -13.02 13.69 2.48
C ASP A 99 -12.83 12.66 1.35
N ARG A 100 -12.58 13.14 0.12
CA ARG A 100 -12.34 12.31 -1.08
C ARG A 100 -10.86 12.10 -1.43
N GLY A 101 -9.91 12.62 -0.65
CA GLY A 101 -8.47 12.50 -0.95
C GLY A 101 -7.97 11.05 -1.04
N TRP A 102 -8.54 10.15 -0.23
CA TRP A 102 -8.21 8.72 -0.28
C TRP A 102 -8.52 8.05 -1.62
N MET A 103 -9.56 8.50 -2.33
CA MET A 103 -9.90 7.94 -3.66
C MET A 103 -8.82 8.29 -4.66
N ALA A 104 -8.34 9.53 -4.62
CA ALA A 104 -7.26 9.98 -5.48
C ALA A 104 -5.94 9.28 -5.15
N LEU A 105 -5.63 9.10 -3.85
CA LEU A 105 -4.47 8.31 -3.43
C LEU A 105 -4.58 6.86 -3.93
N LYS A 106 -5.75 6.23 -3.78
CA LYS A 106 -6.00 4.86 -4.27
C LYS A 106 -5.83 4.76 -5.78
N LEU A 107 -6.32 5.74 -6.56
CA LEU A 107 -6.14 5.78 -8.01
C LEU A 107 -4.65 5.90 -8.38
N VAL A 108 -3.90 6.79 -7.73
CA VAL A 108 -2.46 6.92 -7.96
C VAL A 108 -1.73 5.61 -7.60
N ALA A 109 -2.08 4.99 -6.47
CA ALA A 109 -1.51 3.71 -6.05
C ALA A 109 -1.84 2.57 -7.03
N LEU A 110 -3.05 2.53 -7.58
CA LEU A 110 -3.45 1.54 -8.58
C LEU A 110 -2.71 1.73 -9.91
N ILE A 111 -2.55 2.98 -10.37
CA ILE A 111 -1.75 3.29 -11.57
C ILE A 111 -0.30 2.88 -11.33
N TYR A 112 0.25 3.17 -10.16
CA TYR A 112 1.61 2.79 -9.79
C TYR A 112 1.79 1.26 -9.78
N LEU A 113 0.87 0.55 -9.13
CA LEU A 113 0.86 -0.92 -9.10
C LEU A 113 0.74 -1.52 -10.51
N ALA A 114 -0.16 -1.00 -11.34
CA ALA A 114 -0.37 -1.48 -12.70
C ALA A 114 0.89 -1.31 -13.56
N LEU A 115 1.54 -0.15 -13.48
CA LEU A 115 2.78 0.11 -14.21
C LEU A 115 3.91 -0.83 -13.73
N GLN A 116 4.05 -1.01 -12.42
CA GLN A 116 5.02 -1.94 -11.85
C GLN A 116 4.78 -3.37 -12.32
N LEU A 117 3.55 -3.88 -12.20
CA LEU A 117 3.21 -5.24 -12.60
C LEU A 117 3.43 -5.45 -14.10
N ALA A 118 3.14 -4.46 -14.95
CA ALA A 118 3.45 -4.52 -16.37
C ALA A 118 4.96 -4.63 -16.63
N CYS A 119 5.77 -3.76 -16.00
CA CYS A 119 7.23 -3.82 -16.11
C CYS A 119 7.80 -5.15 -15.61
N ILE A 120 7.32 -5.63 -14.46
CA ILE A 120 7.74 -6.92 -13.90
C ILE A 120 7.35 -8.05 -14.84
N ALA A 121 6.11 -8.09 -15.34
CA ALA A 121 5.65 -9.14 -16.25
C ALA A 121 6.43 -9.19 -17.58
N LEU A 122 6.89 -8.04 -18.08
CA LEU A 122 7.77 -7.98 -19.26
C LEU A 122 9.15 -8.60 -19.02
N THR A 123 9.67 -8.50 -17.79
CA THR A 123 10.98 -9.08 -17.43
C THR A 123 10.88 -10.51 -16.91
N ASN A 124 9.81 -10.81 -16.18
CA ASN A 124 9.54 -12.08 -15.53
C ASN A 124 8.02 -12.24 -15.39
N PHE A 125 7.42 -12.88 -16.38
CA PHE A 125 5.97 -13.09 -16.46
C PHE A 125 5.43 -13.78 -15.20
N SER A 126 6.10 -14.83 -14.72
CA SER A 126 5.67 -15.61 -13.56
C SER A 126 5.64 -14.78 -12.28
N LEU A 127 6.68 -13.95 -12.04
CA LEU A 127 6.72 -13.05 -10.89
C LEU A 127 5.63 -11.98 -11.01
N GLY A 128 5.46 -11.39 -12.19
CA GLY A 128 4.41 -10.40 -12.45
C GLY A 128 3.01 -10.97 -12.22
N PHE A 129 2.75 -12.20 -12.68
CA PHE A 129 1.50 -12.92 -12.44
C PHE A 129 1.26 -13.21 -10.95
N LEU A 130 2.28 -13.70 -10.23
CA LEU A 130 2.16 -14.03 -8.80
C LEU A 130 1.89 -12.77 -7.97
N LEU A 131 2.58 -11.67 -8.25
CA LEU A 131 2.34 -10.39 -7.58
C LEU A 131 0.97 -9.81 -7.96
N ALA A 132 0.53 -9.95 -9.22
CA ALA A 132 -0.80 -9.50 -9.62
C ALA A 132 -1.91 -10.30 -8.91
N ALA A 133 -1.79 -11.63 -8.90
CA ALA A 133 -2.77 -12.52 -8.28
C ALA A 133 -2.92 -12.27 -6.77
N THR A 134 -1.86 -11.82 -6.09
CA THR A 134 -1.86 -11.55 -4.65
C THR A 134 -2.22 -10.09 -4.33
N MET A 135 -1.56 -9.12 -4.95
CA MET A 135 -1.69 -7.70 -4.57
C MET A 135 -2.93 -7.02 -5.17
N VAL A 136 -3.40 -7.41 -6.36
CA VAL A 136 -4.53 -6.73 -7.03
C VAL A 136 -5.85 -6.92 -6.28
N PRO A 137 -6.22 -8.13 -5.81
CA PRO A 137 -7.43 -8.30 -5.00
C PRO A 137 -7.39 -7.47 -3.72
N ALA A 138 -6.23 -7.41 -3.05
CA ALA A 138 -6.06 -6.60 -1.85
C ALA A 138 -6.17 -5.09 -2.13
N ALA A 139 -5.54 -4.62 -3.19
CA ALA A 139 -5.64 -3.24 -3.64
C ALA A 139 -7.08 -2.85 -3.99
N ALA A 140 -7.83 -3.74 -4.64
CA ALA A 140 -9.23 -3.52 -5.00
C ALA A 140 -10.13 -3.34 -3.77
N LEU A 141 -9.97 -4.20 -2.76
CA LEU A 141 -10.76 -4.18 -1.52
C LEU A 141 -10.35 -3.08 -0.52
N THR A 142 -9.19 -2.45 -0.73
CA THR A 142 -8.68 -1.43 0.21
C THR A 142 -9.56 -0.17 0.20
N GLU A 143 -10.25 0.10 1.30
CA GLU A 143 -11.03 1.31 1.51
C GLU A 143 -11.12 1.69 3.00
N PRO A 144 -11.30 2.98 3.34
CA PRO A 144 -11.31 3.43 4.74
C PRO A 144 -12.62 3.15 5.50
N THR A 145 -13.69 2.75 4.80
CA THR A 145 -15.08 2.66 5.30
C THR A 145 -15.59 1.25 5.62
N GLY A 146 -14.84 0.19 5.30
CA GLY A 146 -15.25 -1.20 5.56
C GLY A 146 -14.62 -1.82 6.82
N PRO A 147 -14.62 -3.17 6.94
CA PRO A 147 -14.01 -3.90 8.05
C PRO A 147 -12.48 -3.76 8.05
N ARG A 148 -11.98 -2.66 8.63
CA ARG A 148 -10.57 -2.29 8.72
C ARG A 148 -9.61 -3.42 9.12
N PRO A 149 -9.86 -4.22 10.18
CA PRO A 149 -8.90 -5.27 10.55
C PRO A 149 -8.77 -6.36 9.48
N LEU A 150 -9.84 -6.67 8.76
CA LEU A 150 -9.81 -7.65 7.67
C LEU A 150 -9.00 -7.14 6.48
N TYR A 151 -9.21 -5.88 6.07
CA TYR A 151 -8.41 -5.26 5.01
C TYR A 151 -6.95 -5.06 5.41
N ALA A 152 -6.68 -4.74 6.68
CA ALA A 152 -5.32 -4.66 7.20
C ALA A 152 -4.62 -6.01 7.15
N ALA A 153 -5.28 -7.09 7.59
CA ALA A 153 -4.75 -8.44 7.52
C ALA A 153 -4.46 -8.85 6.06
N LEU A 154 -5.39 -8.56 5.14
CA LEU A 154 -5.22 -8.83 3.72
C LEU A 154 -4.03 -8.06 3.12
N LEU A 155 -3.88 -6.78 3.46
CA LEU A 155 -2.72 -5.98 3.04
C LEU A 155 -1.42 -6.54 3.62
N VAL A 156 -1.38 -6.90 4.91
CA VAL A 156 -0.18 -7.49 5.53
C VAL A 156 0.21 -8.81 4.85
N LEU A 157 -0.76 -9.67 4.55
CA LEU A 157 -0.53 -10.95 3.84
C LEU A 157 -0.03 -10.76 2.40
N THR A 158 -0.39 -9.65 1.77
CA THR A 158 0.03 -9.29 0.41
C THR A 158 1.18 -8.29 0.38
N SER A 159 1.81 -8.08 1.54
CA SER A 159 2.98 -7.21 1.66
C SER A 159 4.22 -7.89 1.08
N PRO A 160 5.21 -7.15 0.53
CA PRO A 160 6.37 -7.75 -0.11
C PRO A 160 7.13 -8.76 0.76
N ALA A 161 7.24 -8.50 2.07
CA ALA A 161 7.86 -9.44 3.01
C ALA A 161 7.04 -10.72 3.20
N ALA A 162 5.71 -10.60 3.32
CA ALA A 162 4.83 -11.75 3.46
C ALA A 162 4.76 -12.58 2.18
N THR A 163 4.75 -11.94 1.01
CA THR A 163 4.81 -12.63 -0.28
C THR A 163 6.14 -13.37 -0.45
N LEU A 164 7.27 -12.75 -0.08
CA LEU A 164 8.57 -13.41 -0.10
C LEU A 164 8.58 -14.62 0.85
N LEU A 165 8.18 -14.45 2.11
CA LEU A 165 8.11 -15.52 3.09
C LEU A 165 7.20 -16.67 2.60
N GLY A 166 5.98 -16.35 2.16
CA GLY A 166 5.03 -17.33 1.63
C GLY A 166 5.56 -18.06 0.40
N SER A 167 6.31 -17.38 -0.48
CA SER A 167 6.95 -18.01 -1.63
C SER A 167 8.05 -19.01 -1.24
N LEU A 168 8.79 -18.75 -0.15
CA LEU A 168 9.79 -19.68 0.37
C LEU A 168 9.15 -20.96 0.92
N PHE A 169 8.05 -20.82 1.67
CA PHE A 169 7.27 -21.96 2.16
C PHE A 169 6.69 -22.76 0.98
N LEU A 170 6.05 -22.07 0.03
CA LEU A 170 5.47 -22.71 -1.15
C LEU A 170 6.54 -23.47 -1.96
N TRP A 171 7.70 -22.84 -2.19
CA TRP A 171 8.81 -23.46 -2.90
C TRP A 171 9.30 -24.74 -2.21
N ARG A 172 9.35 -24.76 -0.88
CA ARG A 172 9.77 -25.93 -0.08
C ARG A 172 8.73 -27.02 -0.02
N GLU A 173 7.45 -26.67 0.06
CA GLU A 173 6.34 -27.62 -0.10
C GLU A 173 6.38 -28.29 -1.48
N LEU A 174 6.67 -27.54 -2.55
CA LEU A 174 6.85 -28.09 -3.89
C LEU A 174 8.03 -29.07 -4.00
N GLN A 175 9.01 -28.97 -3.10
CA GLN A 175 10.16 -29.86 -3.02
C GLN A 175 9.94 -31.05 -2.07
N GLU A 176 8.72 -31.24 -1.56
CA GLU A 176 8.39 -32.29 -0.58
C GLU A 176 9.24 -32.22 0.71
N ALA A 177 9.79 -31.04 1.02
CA ALA A 177 10.64 -30.78 2.18
C ALA A 177 10.08 -29.60 2.99
N PRO A 178 8.93 -29.77 3.67
CA PRO A 178 8.22 -28.69 4.34
C PRO A 178 9.08 -28.08 5.46
N LEU A 179 9.03 -26.76 5.58
CA LEU A 179 9.77 -26.03 6.60
C LEU A 179 8.95 -25.91 7.89
N SER A 180 9.62 -26.05 9.03
CA SER A 180 9.09 -25.51 10.28
C SER A 180 9.08 -23.98 10.25
N LEU A 181 8.28 -23.35 11.13
CA LEU A 181 8.21 -21.89 11.22
C LEU A 181 9.56 -21.26 11.54
N ALA A 182 10.35 -21.90 12.41
CA ALA A 182 11.68 -21.44 12.75
C ALA A 182 12.64 -21.49 11.56
N GLU A 183 12.65 -22.59 10.80
CA GLU A 183 13.48 -22.73 9.60
C GLU A 183 13.06 -21.75 8.50
N GLY A 184 11.75 -21.54 8.31
CA GLY A 184 11.22 -20.54 7.38
C GLY A 184 11.64 -19.12 7.75
N TRP A 185 11.62 -18.78 9.04
CA TRP A 185 12.13 -17.49 9.51
C TRP A 185 13.63 -17.33 9.22
N GLN A 186 14.45 -18.35 9.54
CA GLN A 186 15.89 -18.30 9.25
C GLN A 186 16.18 -18.19 7.75
N LEU A 187 15.46 -18.96 6.92
CA LEU A 187 15.60 -18.91 5.46
C LEU A 187 15.19 -17.54 4.91
N PHE A 188 14.15 -16.92 5.48
CA PHE A 188 13.73 -15.58 5.12
C PHE A 188 14.79 -14.52 5.45
N LEU A 189 15.38 -14.56 6.66
CA LEU A 189 16.48 -13.67 7.03
C LEU A 189 17.69 -13.84 6.09
N ALA A 190 18.04 -15.10 5.78
CA ALA A 190 19.10 -15.42 4.84
C ALA A 190 18.79 -14.89 3.42
N ALA A 191 17.56 -15.06 2.94
CA ALA A 191 17.13 -14.55 1.63
C ALA A 191 17.19 -13.02 1.56
N LEU A 192 16.87 -12.31 2.65
CA LEU A 192 17.02 -10.86 2.72
C LEU A 192 18.49 -10.44 2.63
N ALA A 193 19.37 -11.04 3.44
CA ALA A 193 20.80 -10.76 3.40
C ALA A 193 21.39 -11.02 2.00
N GLN A 194 21.05 -12.18 1.44
CA GLN A 194 21.49 -12.62 0.12
C GLN A 194 20.99 -11.68 -0.98
N GLY A 195 19.72 -11.25 -0.92
CA GLY A 195 19.16 -10.33 -1.91
C GLY A 195 19.85 -8.96 -1.94
N VAL A 196 20.23 -8.42 -0.76
CA VAL A 196 21.04 -7.20 -0.68
C VAL A 196 22.44 -7.42 -1.23
N LEU A 197 23.07 -8.53 -0.83
CA LEU A 197 24.42 -8.87 -1.26
C LEU A 197 24.50 -9.06 -2.78
N GLU A 198 23.56 -9.80 -3.36
CA GLU A 198 23.47 -10.02 -4.80
C GLU A 198 23.22 -8.72 -5.57
N HIS A 199 22.44 -7.80 -5.00
CA HIS A 199 22.28 -6.48 -5.59
C HIS A 199 23.61 -5.70 -5.60
N HIS A 200 24.37 -5.74 -4.52
CA HIS A 200 25.63 -4.99 -4.40
C HIS A 200 26.78 -5.57 -5.21
N ILE A 201 26.86 -6.89 -5.32
CA ILE A 201 27.94 -7.54 -6.07
C ILE A 201 27.59 -7.64 -7.56
N TYR A 202 26.35 -8.01 -7.88
CA TYR A 202 25.95 -8.38 -9.25
C TYR A 202 24.93 -7.42 -9.89
N GLY A 203 24.45 -6.41 -9.17
CA GLY A 203 23.42 -5.50 -9.68
C GLY A 203 22.05 -6.16 -9.83
N ALA A 204 21.76 -7.22 -9.07
CA ALA A 204 20.46 -7.90 -9.11
C ALA A 204 19.30 -6.92 -8.85
N LEU A 205 18.25 -6.99 -9.68
CA LEU A 205 17.17 -5.99 -9.68
C LEU A 205 16.08 -6.23 -8.63
N LEU A 206 16.02 -7.42 -8.03
CA LEU A 206 14.94 -7.81 -7.13
C LEU A 206 14.89 -6.94 -5.87
N PHE A 207 16.03 -6.68 -5.24
CA PHE A 207 16.08 -5.84 -4.04
C PHE A 207 15.64 -4.37 -4.31
N PRO A 208 16.17 -3.66 -5.33
CA PRO A 208 15.65 -2.36 -5.73
C PRO A 208 14.16 -2.37 -6.06
N LEU A 209 13.68 -3.39 -6.78
CA LEU A 209 12.27 -3.52 -7.15
C LEU A 209 11.37 -3.61 -5.90
N LEU A 210 11.78 -4.41 -4.90
CA LEU A 210 11.05 -4.54 -3.65
C LEU A 210 11.12 -3.24 -2.83
N ALA A 211 12.31 -2.66 -2.65
CA ALA A 211 12.53 -1.53 -1.75
C ALA A 211 12.02 -0.19 -2.31
N LEU A 212 12.25 0.09 -3.59
CA LEU A 212 11.88 1.36 -4.22
C LEU A 212 10.54 1.29 -4.96
N GLY A 213 10.12 0.09 -5.34
CA GLY A 213 8.91 -0.16 -6.09
C GLY A 213 7.75 -0.65 -5.21
N LEU A 214 7.75 -1.95 -4.95
CA LEU A 214 6.60 -2.66 -4.39
C LEU A 214 6.27 -2.21 -2.97
N TYR A 215 7.29 -1.97 -2.13
CA TYR A 215 7.07 -1.57 -0.75
C TYR A 215 6.47 -0.16 -0.60
N PRO A 216 6.99 0.90 -1.27
CA PRO A 216 6.33 2.20 -1.31
C PRO A 216 4.91 2.15 -1.86
N CYS A 217 4.68 1.37 -2.93
CA CYS A 217 3.35 1.19 -3.49
C CYS A 217 2.38 0.55 -2.48
N TRP A 218 2.84 -0.48 -1.77
CA TRP A 218 2.09 -1.12 -0.69
C TRP A 218 1.78 -0.14 0.45
N LEU A 219 2.73 0.70 0.84
CA LEU A 219 2.52 1.76 1.83
C LEU A 219 1.46 2.79 1.42
N LEU A 220 1.28 3.06 0.12
CA LEU A 220 0.19 3.94 -0.33
C LEU A 220 -1.18 3.31 -0.04
N PHE A 221 -1.37 2.01 -0.30
CA PHE A 221 -2.60 1.31 0.07
C PHE A 221 -2.81 1.25 1.59
N TRP A 222 -1.72 1.07 2.34
CA TRP A 222 -1.76 1.18 3.80
C TRP A 222 -2.24 2.56 4.26
N ASN A 223 -1.75 3.64 3.64
CA ASN A 223 -2.22 5.01 3.90
C ASN A 223 -3.69 5.23 3.47
N VAL A 224 -4.15 4.61 2.37
CA VAL A 224 -5.57 4.64 1.97
C VAL A 224 -6.47 4.02 3.04
N LEU A 225 -6.09 2.85 3.56
CA LEU A 225 -6.86 2.14 4.58
C LEU A 225 -7.02 2.99 5.86
N PHE A 226 -5.95 3.67 6.25
CA PHE A 226 -5.88 4.46 7.47
C PHE A 226 -6.05 5.98 7.24
N TRP A 227 -6.69 6.38 6.13
CA TRP A 227 -6.90 7.79 5.79
C TRP A 227 -7.73 8.58 6.83
N LYS A 228 -8.60 7.89 7.60
CA LYS A 228 -9.44 8.45 8.66
C LYS A 228 -8.99 8.02 10.05
#